data_AF-A0A7J4FYQ0-F1
#
_entry.id   AF-A0A7J4FYQ0-F1
#
_cell.length_a   1.000
_cell.length_b   1.000
_cell.length_c   1.000
_cell.angle_alpha   90.00
_cell.angle_beta   90.00
_cell.angle_gamma   90.00
#
_symmetry.space_group_name_H-M   'P 1'
#
loop_
_entity.id
_entity.type
_entity.pdbx_description
1 polymer ?
#
loop_
_entity_poly.entity_id
_entity_poly.type
_entity_poly.pdbx_seq_one_letter_code
_entity_poly.pdbx_strand_id
1 'polypeptide(L)' 'MPQSRGFRVKTRRLLKKKGNHGFSDHFLSINQLKKGDKVVIYINPKHHNGMPHRRYHGKVGSILERRGKA' A
#
# COMPACT_ATOMS: atom_id res chain seq x y z
N MET A 1 -23.39 -9.46 -4.00
CA MET A 1 -22.65 -9.23 -2.73
C MET A 1 -21.44 -10.17 -2.66
N PRO A 2 -20.29 -9.80 -2.06
CA PRO A 2 -19.22 -10.77 -1.81
C PRO A 2 -19.69 -11.83 -0.79
N GLN A 3 -19.36 -13.10 -1.04
CA GLN A 3 -19.76 -14.22 -0.18
C GLN A 3 -19.04 -14.23 1.17
N SER A 4 -17.86 -13.61 1.26
CA SER A 4 -17.05 -13.52 2.48
C SER A 4 -16.63 -12.07 2.78
N ARG A 5 -16.32 -11.78 4.05
CA ARG A 5 -15.89 -10.43 4.52
C ARG A 5 -14.41 -10.34 4.87
N GLY A 6 -13.61 -11.30 4.39
CA GLY A 6 -12.17 -11.33 4.64
C GLY A 6 -11.41 -10.16 4.00
N PHE A 7 -10.24 -9.88 4.58
CA PHE A 7 -9.37 -8.75 4.21
C PHE A 7 -9.02 -8.75 2.69
N ARG A 8 -8.83 -9.93 2.10
CA ARG A 8 -8.37 -10.12 0.69
C ARG A 8 -9.45 -10.57 -0.31
N VAL A 9 -10.72 -10.48 0.05
CA VAL A 9 -11.87 -11.03 -0.72
C VAL A 9 -12.07 -10.69 -2.20
N LYS A 10 -11.61 -9.62 -2.84
CA LYS A 10 -11.82 -9.45 -4.31
C LYS A 10 -10.57 -8.79 -4.88
N THR A 11 -9.42 -9.23 -4.36
CA THR A 11 -8.13 -8.59 -4.60
C THR A 11 -7.28 -9.34 -5.62
N ARG A 12 -7.82 -10.37 -6.29
CA ARG A 12 -7.04 -11.20 -7.25
C ARG A 12 -6.26 -10.34 -8.25
N ARG A 13 -6.90 -9.34 -8.87
CA ARG A 13 -6.23 -8.42 -9.82
C ARG A 13 -5.30 -7.42 -9.13
N LEU A 14 -5.64 -6.98 -7.92
CA LEU A 14 -4.91 -5.97 -7.16
C LEU A 14 -3.59 -6.52 -6.59
N LEU A 15 -3.62 -7.75 -6.06
CA LEU A 15 -2.46 -8.44 -5.50
C LEU A 15 -1.76 -9.35 -6.52
N LYS A 16 -2.20 -9.36 -7.78
CA LYS A 16 -1.47 -10.04 -8.84
C LYS A 16 -0.21 -9.23 -9.12
N LYS A 17 0.96 -9.84 -8.92
CA LYS A 17 2.23 -9.28 -9.39
C LYS A 17 2.11 -9.06 -10.91
N LYS A 18 2.14 -7.80 -11.35
CA LYS A 18 2.33 -7.47 -12.77
C LYS A 18 3.80 -7.73 -13.11
N GLY A 19 4.10 -8.07 -14.36
CA GLY A 19 5.49 -8.30 -14.81
C GLY A 19 6.42 -7.14 -14.44
N ASN A 20 7.73 -7.38 -14.46
CA ASN A 20 8.76 -6.42 -14.01
C ASN A 20 8.65 -5.10 -14.81
N HIS A 21 7.87 -4.14 -14.30
CA HIS A 21 7.76 -2.79 -14.83
C HIS A 21 8.08 -1.83 -13.69
N GLY A 22 9.38 -1.56 -13.53
CA GLY A 22 9.96 -0.26 -13.23
C GLY A 22 9.64 0.48 -11.92
N PHE A 23 8.56 0.18 -11.20
CA PHE A 23 8.27 0.87 -9.94
C PHE A 23 9.11 0.23 -8.83
N SER A 24 10.37 0.63 -8.83
CA SER A 24 11.39 0.22 -7.89
C SER A 24 10.86 0.36 -6.47
N ASP A 25 10.89 -0.74 -5.71
CA ASP A 25 10.64 -0.78 -4.25
C ASP A 25 11.48 0.28 -3.48
N HIS A 26 12.48 0.86 -4.15
CA HIS A 26 13.35 1.95 -3.74
C HIS A 26 12.67 3.28 -3.39
N PHE A 27 11.56 3.68 -4.02
CA PHE A 27 10.98 5.02 -3.79
C PHE A 27 10.40 5.20 -2.37
N LEU A 28 9.98 4.10 -1.71
CA LEU A 28 9.44 4.17 -0.35
C LEU A 28 10.54 4.20 0.74
N SER A 29 11.72 3.63 0.46
CA SER A 29 12.83 3.57 1.42
C SER A 29 13.71 4.82 1.42
N ILE A 30 13.72 5.59 0.33
CA ILE A 30 14.63 6.74 0.16
C ILE A 30 14.01 8.07 0.62
N ASN A 31 12.69 8.23 0.56
CA ASN A 31 12.07 9.49 0.94
C ASN A 31 11.88 9.60 2.46
N GLN A 32 12.57 10.55 3.08
CA GLN A 32 12.28 11.00 4.44
C GLN A 32 10.91 11.69 4.45
N LEU A 33 9.86 10.89 4.62
CA LEU A 33 8.49 11.37 4.74
C LEU A 33 8.34 12.25 5.98
N LYS A 34 7.94 13.52 5.79
CA LYS A 34 7.70 14.45 6.89
C LYS A 34 6.23 14.44 7.29
N LYS A 35 5.97 14.86 8.53
CA LYS A 35 4.59 15.13 8.98
C LYS A 35 4.00 16.23 8.10
N GLY A 36 2.77 16.02 7.61
CA GLY A 36 2.07 16.94 6.71
C GLY A 36 2.18 16.61 5.22
N ASP A 37 3.10 15.73 4.81
CA ASP A 37 3.22 15.35 3.40
C ASP A 37 2.00 14.55 2.93
N LYS A 38 1.58 14.81 1.68
CA LYS A 38 0.50 14.06 1.02
C LYS A 38 1.08 12.84 0.31
N VAL A 39 0.58 11.66 0.66
CA VAL A 39 1.01 10.39 0.10
C VAL A 39 -0.15 9.59 -0.45
N VAL A 40 0.13 8.78 -1.46
CA VAL A 40 -0.82 7.82 -2.02
C VAL A 40 -0.59 6.46 -1.37
N ILE A 41 -1.65 5.87 -0.82
CA ILE A 41 -1.60 4.52 -0.28
C ILE A 41 -1.65 3.53 -1.45
N TYR A 42 -0.50 3.04 -1.87
CA TYR A 42 -0.39 2.02 -2.91
C TYR A 42 0.06 0.69 -2.33
N ILE A 43 -0.67 -0.39 -2.67
CA ILE A 43 -0.38 -1.72 -2.15
C ILE A 43 0.61 -2.39 -3.09
N ASN A 44 1.77 -2.73 -2.57
CA ASN A 44 2.74 -3.54 -3.28
C ASN A 44 2.48 -5.04 -3.01
N PRO A 45 2.20 -5.86 -4.03
CA PRO A 45 1.98 -7.29 -3.85
C PRO A 45 3.19 -8.07 -3.31
N LYS A 46 4.42 -7.54 -3.43
CA LYS A 46 5.66 -8.21 -2.98
C LYS A 46 5.84 -8.18 -1.46
N HIS A 47 5.43 -7.09 -0.81
CA HIS A 47 5.62 -6.91 0.64
C HIS A 47 4.33 -7.29 1.36
N HIS A 48 4.36 -8.39 2.10
CA HIS A 48 3.20 -8.85 2.86
C HIS A 48 3.06 -8.19 4.23
N ASN A 49 4.15 -7.67 4.78
CA ASN A 49 4.21 -7.03 6.09
C ASN A 49 3.70 -5.58 6.00
N GLY A 50 2.90 -5.15 6.98
CA GLY A 50 2.39 -3.76 7.04
C GLY A 50 1.37 -3.40 5.96
N MET A 51 0.80 -4.37 5.25
CA MET A 51 -0.18 -4.11 4.20
C MET A 51 -1.48 -3.51 4.76
N PRO A 52 -1.98 -2.40 4.21
CA PRO A 52 -3.27 -1.85 4.57
C PRO A 52 -4.42 -2.68 3.97
N HIS A 53 -5.64 -2.47 4.50
CA HIS A 53 -6.83 -3.05 3.89
C HIS A 53 -7.03 -2.48 2.47
N ARG A 54 -7.46 -3.35 1.56
CA ARG A 54 -7.85 -3.06 0.17
C ARG A 54 -8.60 -1.74 -0.03
N ARG A 55 -9.47 -1.38 0.92
CA ARG A 55 -10.31 -0.16 0.89
C ARG A 55 -9.49 1.13 0.79
N TYR A 56 -8.26 1.11 1.29
CA TYR A 56 -7.39 2.29 1.33
C TYR A 56 -6.51 2.40 0.08
N HIS A 57 -6.48 1.38 -0.77
CA HIS A 57 -5.69 1.42 -2.00
C HIS A 57 -6.13 2.57 -2.91
N GLY A 58 -5.18 3.40 -3.34
CA GLY A 58 -5.42 4.55 -4.21
C GLY A 58 -5.92 5.81 -3.49
N LYS A 59 -6.11 5.76 -2.16
CA LYS A 59 -6.47 6.96 -1.39
C LYS A 59 -5.24 7.83 -1.16
N VAL A 60 -5.46 9.14 -1.15
CA VAL A 60 -4.48 10.14 -0.73
C VAL A 60 -4.70 10.44 0.75
N GLY A 61 -3.62 10.45 1.53
CA GLY A 61 -3.65 10.78 2.95
C GLY A 61 -2.50 11.72 3.31
N SER A 62 -2.64 12.41 4.43
CA SER A 62 -1.58 13.21 5.05
C SER A 62 -0.90 12.41 6.16
N ILE A 63 0.42 12.54 6.27
CA ILE A 63 1.18 11.87 7.32
C ILE A 63 1.01 12.61 8.64
N LEU A 64 0.47 11.92 9.65
CA LEU A 64 0.29 12.46 11.01
C LEU A 64 1.52 12.23 11.88
N GLU A 65 1.97 10.98 11.94
CA GLU A 65 3.12 10.54 12.73
C GLU A 65 3.71 9.25 12.15
N ARG A 66 4.95 8.94 12.53
CA ARG A 66 5.63 7.70 12.18
C ARG A 66 5.65 6.80 13.40
N ARG A 67 5.25 5.53 13.26
CA ARG A 67 5.17 4.57 14.37
C ARG A 67 6.05 3.35 14.08
N GLY A 68 7.23 3.32 14.68
CA GLY A 68 8.20 2.24 14.51
C GLY A 68 8.81 2.22 13.10
N LYS A 69 8.83 1.05 12.46
CA LYS A 69 9.36 0.86 11.09
C LYS A 69 8.32 1.12 9.99
N ALA A 70 7.08 1.43 10.36
CA ALA A 70 5.96 1.70 9.46
C ALA A 70 5.67 3.20 9.33
#